data_AF-A0A838ER73-F1
#
_entry.id   AF-A0A838ER73-F1
#
_cell.length_a   1.000
_cell.length_b   1.000
_cell.length_c   1.000
_cell.angle_alpha   90.00
_cell.angle_beta   90.00
_cell.angle_gamma   90.00
#
_symmetry.space_group_name_H-M   'P 1'
#
loop_
_entity.id
_entity.type
_entity.pdbx_description
1 polymer ?
#
loop_
_entity_poly.entity_id
_entity_poly.type
_entity_poly.pdbx_seq_one_letter_code
_entity_poly.pdbx_strand_id
1 'polypeptide(L)'
;MGGNLRRKQEKARPMPRQYLLDRAMWDAEHLRDVMREHVSEMIGDANGMLVIDETGFLKKGTKSVGVQRQYSGTAGRIENCQIGVFLTYTSLAGHTLLDRELYLPKSWINDHDRCREAGVPASVRFATKPQLAARMLWRTLDGGLAVRFVLGDSVYGSYRPLRAGLETRSQAYALAVACKEKVQVAGSRKRVDQVARQLAAGDWQRLSAGDGSKGPR
;
A
#
# COMPACT_ATOMS: atom_id res chain seq x y z
N MET A 1 48.44 -34.44 2.28
CA MET A 1 47.34 -34.48 3.27
C MET A 1 46.45 -33.27 3.06
N GLY A 2 45.40 -33.40 2.25
CA GLY A 2 44.47 -32.29 1.94
C GLY A 2 43.07 -32.84 1.71
N GLY A 3 42.34 -33.05 2.80
CA GLY A 3 40.94 -33.52 2.77
C GLY A 3 39.99 -32.34 2.97
N ASN A 4 39.32 -31.95 1.89
CA ASN A 4 38.27 -30.91 1.87
C ASN A 4 37.13 -31.21 2.86
N LEU A 5 36.95 -30.34 3.86
CA LEU A 5 35.69 -30.25 4.63
C LEU A 5 34.59 -29.64 3.75
N ARG A 6 33.83 -30.49 3.05
CA ARG A 6 32.53 -30.11 2.50
C ARG A 6 31.50 -30.08 3.64
N ARG A 7 31.13 -28.88 4.09
CA ARG A 7 29.91 -28.63 4.88
C ARG A 7 28.72 -29.28 4.17
N LYS A 8 28.13 -30.32 4.75
CA LYS A 8 26.80 -30.80 4.37
C LYS A 8 25.79 -29.72 4.75
N GLN A 9 25.27 -29.00 3.77
CA GLN A 9 24.00 -28.30 3.96
C GLN A 9 22.89 -29.36 4.03
N GLU A 10 22.21 -29.47 5.16
CA GLU A 10 20.96 -30.21 5.26
C GLU A 10 19.93 -29.55 4.32
N LYS A 11 19.53 -30.28 3.28
CA LYS A 11 18.37 -29.92 2.46
C LYS A 11 17.13 -30.00 3.34
N ALA A 12 16.64 -28.85 3.81
CA ALA A 12 15.34 -28.76 4.48
C ALA A 12 14.28 -29.44 3.61
N ARG A 13 13.57 -30.45 4.15
CA ARG A 13 12.46 -31.12 3.46
C ARG A 13 11.42 -30.05 3.07
N PRO A 14 10.84 -30.07 1.86
CA PRO A 14 9.94 -29.02 1.39
C PRO A 14 8.62 -28.95 2.18
N MET A 15 8.28 -30.02 2.91
CA MET A 15 7.00 -30.23 3.57
C MET A 15 6.57 -29.12 4.55
N PRO A 16 7.43 -28.58 5.45
CA PRO A 16 6.98 -27.54 6.38
C PRO A 16 6.64 -26.22 5.69
N ARG A 17 7.38 -25.85 4.62
CA ARG A 17 7.09 -24.63 3.85
C ARG A 17 5.84 -24.80 2.98
N GLN A 18 5.69 -25.96 2.35
CA GLN A 18 4.48 -26.28 1.58
C GLN A 18 3.26 -26.32 2.49
N TYR A 19 3.37 -26.91 3.68
CA TYR A 19 2.30 -26.91 4.66
C TYR A 19 1.91 -25.49 5.08
N LEU A 20 2.89 -24.64 5.40
CA LEU A 20 2.63 -23.24 5.76
C LEU A 20 1.90 -22.46 4.66
N LEU A 21 2.28 -22.69 3.40
CA LEU A 21 1.74 -21.93 2.25
C LEU A 21 0.39 -22.47 1.74
N ASP A 22 0.11 -23.76 1.91
CA ASP A 22 -1.03 -24.44 1.29
C ASP A 22 -2.08 -24.93 2.29
N ARG A 23 -1.67 -25.29 3.51
CA ARG A 23 -2.52 -26.06 4.45
C ARG A 23 -2.68 -25.44 5.83
N ALA A 24 -1.72 -24.62 6.26
CA ALA A 24 -1.84 -23.92 7.52
C ALA A 24 -3.01 -22.93 7.42
N MET A 25 -3.97 -23.04 8.33
CA MET A 25 -4.98 -22.01 8.52
C MET A 25 -4.36 -20.94 9.40
N TRP A 26 -4.10 -19.76 8.84
CA TRP A 26 -3.64 -18.60 9.58
C TRP A 26 -4.65 -17.48 9.44
N ASP A 27 -4.94 -16.83 10.55
CA ASP A 27 -5.76 -15.62 10.57
C ASP A 27 -4.90 -14.44 10.08
N ALA A 28 -5.17 -14.02 8.85
CA ALA A 28 -4.46 -12.94 8.19
C ALA A 28 -4.62 -11.59 8.91
N GLU A 29 -5.75 -11.38 9.58
CA GLU A 29 -6.06 -10.17 10.33
C GLU A 29 -5.33 -10.18 11.66
N HIS A 30 -5.35 -11.31 12.37
CA HIS A 30 -4.57 -11.46 13.60
C HIS A 30 -3.06 -11.30 13.34
N LEU A 31 -2.54 -11.89 12.26
CA LEU A 31 -1.11 -11.73 11.91
C LEU A 31 -0.74 -10.28 11.59
N ARG A 32 -1.66 -9.52 10.97
CA ARG A 32 -1.45 -8.08 10.75
C ARG A 32 -1.30 -7.35 12.09
N ASP A 33 -2.18 -7.66 13.03
CA ASP A 33 -2.21 -6.96 14.32
C ASP A 33 -0.93 -7.28 15.14
N VAL A 34 -0.51 -8.54 15.17
CA VAL A 34 0.80 -8.95 15.75
C VAL A 34 1.97 -8.25 15.07
N MET A 35 1.95 -8.15 13.74
CA MET A 35 3.04 -7.50 13.02
C MET A 35 3.08 -5.98 13.29
N ARG A 36 1.94 -5.34 13.51
CA ARG A 36 1.89 -3.93 13.92
C ARG A 36 2.51 -3.69 15.27
N GLU A 37 2.23 -4.55 16.25
CA GLU A 37 2.87 -4.51 17.57
C GLU A 37 4.39 -4.63 17.41
N HIS A 38 4.85 -5.59 16.62
CA HIS A 38 6.27 -5.80 16.37
C HIS A 38 6.93 -4.61 15.65
N VAL A 39 6.23 -3.96 14.71
CA VAL A 39 6.71 -2.74 14.04
C VAL A 39 6.86 -1.60 15.03
N SER A 40 5.89 -1.43 15.93
CA SER A 40 5.95 -0.40 16.97
C SER A 40 7.15 -0.60 17.89
N GLU A 41 7.48 -1.84 18.25
CA GLU A 41 8.61 -2.16 19.11
C GLU A 41 9.97 -2.02 18.41
N MET A 42 10.07 -2.48 17.16
CA MET A 42 11.36 -2.64 16.47
C MET A 42 11.80 -1.38 15.73
N ILE A 43 10.86 -0.69 15.09
CA ILE A 43 11.17 0.44 14.20
C ILE A 43 10.25 1.66 14.41
N GLY A 44 9.39 1.63 15.45
CA GLY A 44 8.54 2.73 15.86
C GLY A 44 9.36 3.99 16.15
N ASP A 45 8.93 5.13 15.61
CA ASP A 45 9.67 6.39 15.67
C ASP A 45 8.67 7.56 15.65
N ALA A 46 8.98 8.65 16.36
CA ALA A 46 8.14 9.85 16.38
C ALA A 46 8.01 10.52 15.00
N ASN A 47 8.98 10.27 14.10
CA ASN A 47 9.00 10.70 12.70
C ASN A 47 8.60 9.60 11.73
N GLY A 48 8.04 8.49 12.21
CA GLY A 48 7.53 7.40 11.39
C GLY A 48 6.53 7.87 10.34
N MET A 49 6.55 7.25 9.16
CA MET A 49 5.68 7.63 8.06
C MET A 49 4.94 6.40 7.56
N LEU A 50 3.68 6.62 7.17
CA LEU A 50 2.88 5.62 6.47
C LEU A 50 2.88 5.94 4.97
N VAL A 51 3.15 4.95 4.15
CA VAL A 51 3.15 5.07 2.68
C VAL A 51 2.09 4.13 2.12
N ILE A 52 1.18 4.68 1.31
CA ILE A 52 0.14 3.92 0.62
C ILE A 52 0.49 3.80 -0.85
N ASP A 53 0.45 2.58 -1.37
CA ASP A 53 0.62 2.34 -2.80
C ASP A 53 -0.15 1.08 -3.25
N GLU A 54 -0.42 0.99 -4.54
CA GLU A 54 -0.91 -0.22 -5.16
C GLU A 54 0.21 -1.02 -5.82
N THR A 55 0.09 -2.35 -5.77
CA THR A 55 0.92 -3.23 -6.58
C THR A 55 0.08 -4.18 -7.42
N GLY A 56 0.47 -4.33 -8.68
CA GLY A 56 -0.17 -5.22 -9.63
C GLY A 56 0.58 -6.53 -9.78
N PHE A 57 -0.11 -7.64 -9.50
CA PHE A 57 0.42 -8.99 -9.67
C PHE A 57 -0.09 -9.58 -10.98
N LEU A 58 0.80 -9.77 -11.96
CA LEU A 58 0.44 -10.41 -13.23
C LEU A 58 -0.02 -11.86 -13.01
N LYS A 59 -1.08 -12.25 -13.71
CA LYS A 59 -1.67 -13.59 -13.59
C LYS A 59 -2.05 -14.15 -14.96
N LYS A 60 -2.03 -15.47 -15.05
CA LYS A 60 -2.58 -16.23 -16.18
C LYS A 60 -3.86 -16.93 -15.72
N GLY A 61 -4.87 -16.97 -16.60
CA GLY A 61 -6.18 -17.55 -16.30
C GLY A 61 -7.10 -16.62 -15.49
N THR A 62 -8.23 -17.19 -15.05
CA THR A 62 -9.38 -16.45 -14.47
C THR A 62 -9.70 -16.82 -13.02
N LYS A 63 -8.99 -17.80 -12.45
CA LYS A 63 -9.32 -18.38 -11.13
C LYS A 63 -8.73 -17.62 -9.94
N SER A 64 -7.66 -16.84 -10.12
CA SER A 64 -7.11 -16.04 -9.01
C SER A 64 -8.07 -14.94 -8.58
N VAL A 65 -8.38 -14.88 -7.29
CA VAL A 65 -9.34 -13.93 -6.70
C VAL A 65 -9.07 -12.47 -7.12
N GLY A 66 -10.08 -11.76 -7.62
CA GLY A 66 -9.95 -10.37 -8.07
C GLY A 66 -9.17 -10.16 -9.38
N VAL A 67 -8.75 -11.23 -10.08
CA VAL A 67 -8.03 -11.09 -11.36
C VAL A 67 -8.95 -10.58 -12.47
N GLN A 68 -8.49 -9.56 -13.20
CA GLN A 68 -9.11 -9.12 -14.45
C GLN A 68 -8.09 -8.36 -15.30
N ARG A 69 -8.47 -8.04 -16.55
CA ARG A 69 -7.74 -7.06 -17.36
C ARG A 69 -7.94 -5.66 -16.78
N GLN A 70 -6.89 -5.10 -16.21
CA GLN A 70 -6.88 -3.76 -15.63
C GLN A 70 -5.47 -3.17 -15.71
N TYR A 71 -5.35 -1.85 -15.53
CA TYR A 71 -4.05 -1.20 -15.54
C TYR A 71 -3.23 -1.68 -14.34
N SER A 72 -2.03 -2.22 -14.62
CA SER A 72 -1.03 -2.55 -13.62
C SER A 72 0.07 -1.50 -13.66
N GLY A 73 0.28 -0.78 -12.55
CA GLY A 73 1.38 0.19 -12.43
C GLY A 73 2.73 -0.47 -12.66
N THR A 74 2.94 -1.65 -12.09
CA THR A 74 4.19 -2.44 -12.24
C THR A 74 4.46 -2.84 -13.69
N ALA A 75 3.42 -3.13 -14.48
CA ALA A 75 3.58 -3.49 -15.89
C ALA A 75 3.52 -2.28 -16.84
N GLY A 76 3.09 -1.11 -16.36
CA GLY A 76 2.88 0.10 -17.16
C GLY A 76 1.76 0.00 -18.21
N ARG A 77 0.93 -1.04 -18.17
CA ARG A 77 -0.10 -1.32 -19.20
C ARG A 77 -1.29 -2.10 -18.64
N ILE A 78 -2.35 -2.21 -19.45
CA ILE A 78 -3.51 -3.04 -19.13
C ILE A 78 -3.16 -4.51 -19.35
N GLU A 79 -3.20 -5.28 -18.27
CA GLU A 79 -2.91 -6.70 -18.27
C GLU A 79 -3.85 -7.46 -17.34
N ASN A 80 -3.89 -8.78 -17.51
CA ASN A 80 -4.58 -9.63 -16.56
C ASN A 80 -3.80 -9.69 -15.24
N CYS A 81 -4.32 -9.04 -14.21
CA CYS A 81 -3.64 -8.91 -12.93
C CYS A 81 -4.60 -8.81 -11.74
N GLN A 82 -4.07 -9.15 -10.57
CA GLN A 82 -4.65 -8.79 -9.26
C GLN A 82 -4.03 -7.49 -8.80
N ILE A 83 -4.79 -6.64 -8.10
CA ILE A 83 -4.26 -5.41 -7.52
C ILE A 83 -4.39 -5.52 -6.00
N GLY A 84 -3.27 -5.41 -5.29
CA GLY A 84 -3.25 -5.21 -3.85
C GLY A 84 -3.02 -3.73 -3.53
N VAL A 85 -3.70 -3.23 -2.51
CA VAL A 85 -3.41 -1.94 -1.87
C VAL A 85 -2.63 -2.24 -0.61
N PHE A 86 -1.51 -1.55 -0.43
CA PHE A 86 -0.55 -1.83 0.62
C PHE A 86 -0.30 -0.60 1.46
N LEU A 87 -0.15 -0.81 2.77
CA LEU A 87 0.28 0.19 3.72
C LEU A 87 1.65 -0.21 4.23
N THR A 88 2.65 0.65 4.04
CA THR A 88 4.02 0.45 4.50
C THR A 88 4.34 1.44 5.59
N TYR A 89 5.00 0.99 6.65
CA TYR A 89 5.60 1.86 7.65
C TYR A 89 7.07 2.07 7.33
N THR A 90 7.56 3.30 7.43
CA THR A 90 8.97 3.66 7.21
C THR A 90 9.46 4.63 8.28
N SER A 91 10.68 4.40 8.75
CA SER A 91 11.42 5.26 9.68
C SER A 91 12.90 5.22 9.32
N LEU A 92 13.74 5.94 10.09
CA LEU A 92 15.20 5.85 9.93
C LEU A 92 15.75 4.46 10.26
N ALA A 93 15.04 3.67 11.06
CA ALA A 93 15.43 2.30 11.42
C ALA A 93 15.12 1.27 10.32
N GLY A 94 14.24 1.60 9.38
CA GLY A 94 13.90 0.72 8.27
C GLY A 94 12.47 0.92 7.75
N HIS A 95 12.03 0.00 6.91
CA HIS A 95 10.68 0.01 6.36
C HIS A 95 10.11 -1.41 6.26
N THR A 96 8.80 -1.55 6.43
CA THR A 96 8.11 -2.83 6.26
C THR A 96 6.66 -2.64 5.89
N LEU A 97 6.08 -3.65 5.24
CA LEU A 97 4.65 -3.72 5.00
C LEU A 97 3.94 -3.86 6.35
N LEU A 98 2.89 -3.07 6.58
CA LEU A 98 2.09 -3.02 7.80
C LEU A 98 0.67 -3.61 7.61
N ASP A 99 0.05 -3.32 6.47
CA ASP A 99 -1.32 -3.75 6.17
C ASP A 99 -1.51 -3.97 4.67
N ARG A 100 -2.56 -4.71 4.31
CA ARG A 100 -2.87 -5.11 2.93
C ARG A 100 -4.36 -5.27 2.73
N GLU A 101 -4.84 -4.86 1.57
CA GLU A 101 -6.22 -5.05 1.13
C GLU A 101 -6.22 -5.49 -0.34
N LEU A 102 -7.03 -6.49 -0.68
CA LEU A 102 -7.19 -6.91 -2.07
C LEU A 102 -8.28 -6.07 -2.75
N TYR A 103 -7.96 -5.43 -3.88
CA TYR A 103 -8.98 -4.77 -4.68
C TYR A 103 -9.79 -5.80 -5.47
N LEU A 104 -11.08 -5.91 -5.16
CA LEU A 104 -12.05 -6.71 -5.90
C LEU A 104 -12.86 -5.83 -6.87
N PRO A 105 -12.69 -6.02 -8.18
CA PRO A 105 -13.48 -5.31 -9.18
C PRO A 105 -14.97 -5.64 -9.09
N LYS A 106 -15.83 -4.76 -9.61
CA LYS A 106 -17.28 -5.01 -9.69
C LYS A 106 -17.63 -6.30 -10.46
N SER A 107 -16.83 -6.65 -11.47
CA SER A 107 -16.97 -7.90 -12.23
C SER A 107 -16.78 -9.16 -11.36
N TRP A 108 -16.09 -9.05 -10.22
CA TRP A 108 -15.97 -10.11 -9.23
C TRP A 108 -17.07 -10.03 -8.18
N ILE A 109 -17.26 -8.86 -7.57
CA ILE A 109 -18.25 -8.69 -6.49
C ILE A 109 -19.68 -9.02 -6.94
N ASN A 110 -20.00 -8.78 -8.22
CA ASN A 110 -21.31 -9.08 -8.78
C ASN A 110 -21.47 -10.56 -9.21
N ASP A 111 -20.40 -11.36 -9.19
CA ASP A 111 -20.41 -12.79 -9.49
C ASP A 111 -20.23 -13.58 -8.19
N HIS A 112 -21.35 -13.79 -7.49
CA HIS A 112 -21.35 -14.40 -6.17
C HIS A 112 -20.85 -15.85 -6.16
N ASP A 113 -21.10 -16.61 -7.22
CA ASP A 113 -20.66 -18.00 -7.32
C ASP A 113 -19.15 -18.07 -7.53
N ARG A 114 -18.60 -17.20 -8.37
CA ARG A 114 -17.14 -17.07 -8.53
C ARG A 114 -16.47 -16.60 -7.25
N CYS A 115 -17.06 -15.65 -6.53
CA CYS A 115 -16.57 -15.22 -5.23
C CYS A 115 -16.55 -16.38 -4.22
N ARG A 116 -17.63 -17.18 -4.17
CA ARG A 116 -17.74 -18.34 -3.29
C ARG A 116 -16.70 -19.41 -3.63
N GLU A 117 -16.54 -19.74 -4.92
CA GLU A 117 -15.51 -20.68 -5.40
C GLU A 117 -14.10 -20.24 -4.97
N ALA A 118 -13.83 -18.93 -5.02
CA ALA A 118 -12.54 -18.35 -4.64
C ALA A 118 -12.38 -18.08 -3.13
N GLY A 119 -13.36 -18.46 -2.29
CA GLY A 119 -13.30 -18.26 -0.84
C GLY A 119 -13.48 -16.82 -0.37
N VAL A 120 -14.07 -15.93 -1.17
CA VAL A 120 -14.36 -14.55 -0.78
C VAL A 120 -15.53 -14.55 0.22
N PRO A 121 -15.38 -13.98 1.44
CA PRO A 121 -16.47 -13.92 2.40
C PRO A 121 -17.69 -13.16 1.86
N ALA A 122 -18.89 -13.66 2.15
CA ALA A 122 -20.14 -13.07 1.67
C ALA A 122 -20.42 -11.66 2.22
N SER A 123 -19.70 -11.21 3.25
CA SER A 123 -19.75 -9.85 3.79
C SER A 123 -18.94 -8.83 2.96
N VAL A 124 -18.01 -9.29 2.11
CA VAL A 124 -17.18 -8.40 1.30
C VAL A 124 -18.06 -7.67 0.29
N ARG A 125 -17.88 -6.35 0.20
CA ARG A 125 -18.57 -5.47 -0.74
C ARG A 125 -17.54 -4.71 -1.57
N PHE A 126 -17.98 -4.20 -2.72
CA PHE A 126 -17.14 -3.35 -3.54
C PHE A 126 -16.62 -2.15 -2.73
N ALA A 127 -15.32 -1.93 -2.81
CA ALA A 127 -14.65 -0.76 -2.26
C ALA A 127 -13.63 -0.27 -3.28
N THR A 128 -13.56 1.04 -3.45
CA THR A 128 -12.50 1.65 -4.26
C THR A 128 -11.16 1.52 -3.52
N LYS A 129 -10.07 1.59 -4.27
CA LYS A 129 -8.72 1.49 -3.69
C LYS A 129 -8.44 2.57 -2.63
N PRO A 130 -8.86 3.85 -2.81
CA PRO A 130 -8.77 4.84 -1.73
C PRO A 130 -9.62 4.52 -0.50
N GLN A 131 -10.77 3.85 -0.66
CA GLN A 131 -11.57 3.38 0.48
C GLN A 131 -10.86 2.25 1.24
N LEU A 132 -10.21 1.33 0.53
CA LEU A 132 -9.38 0.28 1.13
C LEU A 132 -8.20 0.88 1.90
N ALA A 133 -7.48 1.82 1.29
CA ALA A 133 -6.40 2.56 1.95
C ALA A 133 -6.86 3.28 3.21
N ALA A 134 -8.01 3.96 3.16
CA ALA A 134 -8.57 4.64 4.31
C ALA A 134 -8.84 3.66 5.48
N ARG A 135 -9.39 2.46 5.19
CA ARG A 135 -9.59 1.43 6.23
C ARG A 135 -8.28 1.03 6.90
N MET A 136 -7.23 0.73 6.12
CA MET A 136 -5.91 0.38 6.66
C MET A 136 -5.33 1.52 7.52
N LEU A 137 -5.44 2.76 7.05
CA LEU A 137 -4.98 3.93 7.78
C LEU A 137 -5.71 4.12 9.10
N TRP A 138 -7.05 4.08 9.10
CA TRP A 138 -7.82 4.27 10.33
C TRP A 138 -7.50 3.17 11.33
N ARG A 139 -7.47 1.91 10.90
CA ARG A 139 -7.03 0.81 11.78
C ARG A 139 -5.68 1.10 12.40
N THR A 140 -4.72 1.59 11.63
CA THR A 140 -3.33 1.82 12.08
C THR A 140 -3.22 3.02 13.02
N LEU A 141 -3.80 4.16 12.64
CA LEU A 141 -3.75 5.40 13.42
C LEU A 141 -4.53 5.26 14.72
N ASP A 142 -5.72 4.65 14.66
CA ASP A 142 -6.56 4.40 15.83
C ASP A 142 -5.93 3.30 16.73
N GLY A 143 -4.96 2.54 16.21
CA GLY A 143 -4.15 1.55 16.95
C GLY A 143 -2.92 2.13 17.65
N GLY A 144 -2.68 3.45 17.60
CA GLY A 144 -1.67 4.13 18.43
C GLY A 144 -0.23 4.06 17.91
N LEU A 145 0.01 3.57 16.69
CA LEU A 145 1.35 3.61 16.09
C LEU A 145 1.78 5.08 15.87
N ALA A 146 3.00 5.43 16.28
CA ALA A 146 3.54 6.77 16.09
C ALA A 146 3.72 7.07 14.59
N VAL A 147 2.98 8.06 14.08
CA VAL A 147 3.00 8.44 12.67
C VAL A 147 3.03 9.95 12.52
N ARG A 148 4.13 10.46 11.95
CA ARG A 148 4.29 11.87 11.63
C ARG A 148 3.61 12.26 10.33
N PHE A 149 3.76 11.46 9.28
CA PHE A 149 3.18 11.76 7.97
C PHE A 149 2.52 10.54 7.33
N VAL A 150 1.43 10.80 6.62
CA VAL A 150 0.84 9.87 5.64
C VAL A 150 1.22 10.33 4.23
N LEU A 151 1.76 9.40 3.44
CA LEU A 151 2.21 9.60 2.07
C LEU A 151 1.41 8.72 1.11
N GLY A 152 1.29 9.19 -0.14
CA GLY A 152 0.57 8.48 -1.18
C GLY A 152 0.48 9.30 -2.46
N ASP A 153 0.22 8.61 -3.55
CA ASP A 153 0.17 9.19 -4.87
C ASP A 153 -1.18 9.91 -5.17
N SER A 154 -1.37 10.28 -6.43
CA SER A 154 -2.55 11.01 -6.89
C SER A 154 -3.87 10.23 -6.82
N VAL A 155 -3.84 8.89 -6.78
CA VAL A 155 -5.02 8.05 -6.61
C VAL A 155 -5.62 8.30 -5.22
N TYR A 156 -4.77 8.39 -4.20
CA TYR A 156 -5.17 8.62 -2.82
C TYR A 156 -5.39 10.10 -2.53
N GLY A 157 -4.46 10.97 -2.95
CA GLY A 157 -4.58 12.38 -2.62
C GLY A 157 -5.76 13.05 -3.33
N SER A 158 -6.16 12.61 -4.52
CA SER A 158 -7.36 13.15 -5.18
C SER A 158 -8.67 12.65 -4.56
N TYR A 159 -8.61 11.69 -3.62
CA TYR A 159 -9.77 11.21 -2.88
C TYR A 159 -10.03 12.07 -1.64
N ARG A 160 -10.90 13.09 -1.81
CA ARG A 160 -11.24 14.07 -0.76
C ARG A 160 -11.60 13.48 0.60
N PRO A 161 -12.41 12.41 0.72
CA PRO A 161 -12.76 11.86 2.03
C PRO A 161 -11.55 11.37 2.82
N LEU A 162 -10.51 10.88 2.15
CA LEU A 162 -9.28 10.47 2.83
C LEU A 162 -8.56 11.67 3.44
N ARG A 163 -8.36 12.76 2.67
CA ARG A 163 -7.75 13.99 3.19
C ARG A 163 -8.55 14.58 4.34
N ALA A 164 -9.87 14.67 4.19
CA ALA A 164 -10.75 15.18 5.25
C ALA A 164 -10.66 14.32 6.53
N GLY A 165 -10.55 12.99 6.38
CA GLY A 165 -10.38 12.08 7.51
C GLY A 165 -9.03 12.23 8.22
N LEU A 166 -7.96 12.54 7.48
CA LEU A 166 -6.64 12.86 8.03
C LEU A 166 -6.66 14.20 8.77
N GLU A 167 -7.29 15.22 8.17
CA GLU A 167 -7.48 16.56 8.78
C GLU A 167 -8.27 16.47 10.08
N THR A 168 -9.35 15.69 10.11
CA THR A 168 -10.17 15.47 11.33
C THR A 168 -9.36 14.83 12.46
N ARG A 169 -8.40 13.96 12.11
CA ARG A 169 -7.48 13.33 13.07
C ARG A 169 -6.28 14.20 13.43
N SER A 170 -6.17 15.42 12.88
CA SER A 170 -4.96 16.24 12.95
C SER A 170 -3.69 15.50 12.50
N GLN A 171 -3.84 14.52 11.59
CA GLN A 171 -2.74 13.74 11.05
C GLN A 171 -2.13 14.48 9.87
N ALA A 172 -0.84 14.83 9.95
CA ALA A 172 -0.15 15.46 8.83
C ALA A 172 0.02 14.48 7.67
N TYR A 173 -0.02 15.02 6.44
CA TYR A 173 0.07 14.23 5.23
C TYR A 173 0.75 14.99 4.09
N ALA A 174 1.36 14.24 3.18
CA ALA A 174 1.82 14.74 1.89
C ALA A 174 1.34 13.77 0.80
N LEU A 175 0.22 14.13 0.17
CA LEU A 175 -0.42 13.33 -0.86
C LEU A 175 -0.35 14.06 -2.21
N ALA A 176 0.09 13.37 -3.25
CA ALA A 176 0.03 13.92 -4.59
C ALA A 176 -1.43 14.10 -5.03
N VAL A 177 -1.70 15.06 -5.90
CA VAL A 177 -3.06 15.38 -6.37
C VAL A 177 -3.03 15.67 -7.87
N ALA A 178 -4.14 15.42 -8.55
CA ALA A 178 -4.26 15.85 -9.94
C ALA A 178 -4.11 17.38 -10.05
N CYS A 179 -3.48 17.88 -11.10
CA CYS A 179 -3.27 19.32 -11.31
C CYS A 179 -4.59 20.14 -11.37
N LYS A 180 -5.69 19.49 -11.78
CA LYS A 180 -7.04 20.07 -11.82
C LYS A 180 -7.79 20.00 -10.48
N GLU A 181 -7.22 19.33 -9.48
CA GLU A 181 -7.85 19.20 -8.17
C GLU A 181 -7.90 20.57 -7.48
N LYS A 182 -9.00 20.82 -6.76
CA LYS A 182 -9.18 22.06 -6.00
C LYS A 182 -8.83 21.85 -4.53
N VAL A 183 -7.86 22.61 -4.03
CA VAL A 183 -7.36 22.60 -2.64
C VAL A 183 -7.59 23.97 -1.98
N GLN A 184 -7.63 24.00 -0.64
CA GLN A 184 -7.72 25.24 0.12
C GLN A 184 -6.33 25.87 0.24
N VAL A 185 -6.19 27.12 -0.22
CA VAL A 185 -4.95 27.91 -0.14
C VAL A 185 -5.31 29.31 0.34
N ALA A 186 -4.74 29.71 1.47
CA ALA A 186 -4.97 31.02 2.11
C ALA A 186 -6.47 31.39 2.19
N GLY A 187 -7.31 30.46 2.67
CA GLY A 187 -8.75 30.67 2.83
C GLY A 187 -9.58 30.60 1.55
N SER A 188 -8.98 30.27 0.40
CA SER A 188 -9.67 30.19 -0.89
C SER A 188 -9.47 28.86 -1.59
N ARG A 189 -10.51 28.35 -2.24
CA ARG A 189 -10.46 27.06 -2.95
C ARG A 189 -9.97 27.27 -4.39
N LYS A 190 -8.72 26.91 -4.66
CA LYS A 190 -8.04 27.12 -5.96
C LYS A 190 -7.64 25.80 -6.60
N ARG A 191 -7.52 25.76 -7.93
CA ARG A 191 -6.94 24.60 -8.62
C ARG A 191 -5.43 24.56 -8.40
N VAL A 192 -4.88 23.36 -8.25
CA VAL A 192 -3.45 23.15 -8.00
C VAL A 192 -2.59 23.74 -9.11
N ASP A 193 -2.97 23.60 -10.38
CA ASP A 193 -2.21 24.18 -11.50
C ASP A 193 -2.22 25.72 -11.51
N GLN A 194 -3.30 26.34 -11.03
CA GLN A 194 -3.37 27.81 -10.89
C GLN A 194 -2.47 28.30 -9.75
N VAL A 195 -2.43 27.57 -8.64
CA VAL A 195 -1.54 27.87 -7.51
C VAL A 195 -0.07 27.70 -7.94
N ALA A 196 0.25 26.60 -8.62
CA ALA A 196 1.61 26.31 -9.08
C ALA A 196 2.15 27.39 -10.05
N ARG A 197 1.30 27.94 -10.92
CA ARG A 197 1.68 29.04 -11.84
C ARG A 197 1.94 30.38 -11.15
N GLN A 198 1.49 30.56 -9.91
CA GLN A 198 1.70 31.78 -9.13
C GLN A 198 3.02 31.78 -8.38
N LEU A 199 3.68 30.62 -8.25
CA LEU A 199 4.97 30.47 -7.58
C LEU A 199 6.10 30.87 -8.52
N ALA A 200 7.03 31.70 -8.02
CA ALA A 200 8.24 32.07 -8.73
C ALA A 200 9.18 30.86 -8.85
N ALA A 201 10.11 30.90 -9.81
CA ALA A 201 11.10 29.82 -9.97
C ALA A 201 11.93 29.57 -8.69
N GLY A 202 12.19 30.62 -7.89
CA GLY A 202 12.90 30.53 -6.62
C GLY A 202 12.09 29.90 -5.47
N ASP A 203 10.76 29.80 -5.59
CA ASP A 203 9.91 29.15 -4.59
C ASP A 203 9.95 27.62 -4.70
N TRP A 204 10.46 27.10 -5.83
CA TRP A 204 10.59 25.67 -6.08
C TRP A 204 11.91 25.15 -5.55
N GLN A 205 11.83 24.28 -4.55
CA GLN A 205 12.98 23.51 -4.10
C GLN A 205 12.95 22.12 -4.74
N ARG A 206 13.97 21.79 -5.52
CA ARG A 206 14.22 20.41 -5.93
C ARG A 206 14.88 19.68 -4.77
N LEU A 207 14.13 18.77 -4.17
CA LEU A 207 14.65 17.81 -3.18
C LEU A 207 15.02 16.52 -3.90
N SER A 208 16.16 15.94 -3.55
CA SER A 208 16.50 14.62 -4.06
C SER A 208 15.83 13.53 -3.21
N ALA A 209 15.21 12.56 -3.87
CA ALA A 209 14.71 11.32 -3.30
C ALA A 209 15.84 10.27 -3.09
N GLY A 210 17.10 10.67 -3.22
CA GLY A 210 18.29 9.83 -3.10
C GLY A 210 18.91 9.46 -4.45
N ASP A 211 19.97 8.66 -4.41
CA ASP A 211 20.66 8.20 -5.61
C ASP A 211 19.80 7.19 -6.38
N GLY A 212 19.37 7.57 -7.58
CA GLY A 212 18.74 6.67 -8.53
C GLY A 212 19.76 5.93 -9.40
N SER A 213 19.29 4.91 -10.12
CA SER A 213 20.11 4.18 -11.11
C SER A 213 20.59 5.04 -12.29
N LYS A 214 20.19 6.31 -12.36
CA LYS A 214 20.60 7.30 -13.38
C LYS A 214 21.05 8.64 -12.77
N GLY A 215 21.52 8.64 -11.53
CA GLY A 215 21.88 9.86 -10.78
C GLY A 215 20.79 10.28 -9.79
N PRO A 216 20.94 11.46 -9.15
CA PRO A 216 20.01 11.93 -8.11
C PRO A 216 18.57 11.95 -8.65
N ARG A 217 17.68 11.21 -7.98
CA ARG A 217 16.24 11.26 -8.23
C ARG A 217 15.59 12.36 -7.42
#